data_AF-A0AAD8S4F7-F1
#
_entry.id   AF-A0AAD8S4F7-F1
#
_cell.length_a   1.000
_cell.length_b   1.000
_cell.length_c   1.000
_cell.angle_alpha   90.00
_cell.angle_beta   90.00
_cell.angle_gamma   90.00
#
_symmetry.space_group_name_H-M   'P 1'
#
loop_
_entity.id
_entity.type
_entity.pdbx_description
1 polymer ?
#
loop_
_entity_poly.entity_id
_entity_poly.type
_entity_poly.pdbx_seq_one_letter_code
_entity_poly.pdbx_strand_id
1 'polypeptide(L)'
;MAAGGRHPRPRRRLRRWPTGVGLVPIRPVQGAHALTEDITTSRCRSAVRRLMDSRDIPAFNVVLHYGSPNIGGPWAQEATG
;
A
#
# COMPACT_ATOMS: atom_id res chain seq x y z
N MET A 1 50.98 4.58 1.81
CA MET A 1 50.12 3.43 2.17
C MET A 1 49.03 3.94 3.10
N ALA A 2 47.78 4.10 2.61
CA ALA A 2 46.66 4.55 3.43
C ALA A 2 45.56 3.48 3.37
N ALA A 3 45.25 2.87 4.52
CA ALA A 3 44.20 1.89 4.66
C ALA A 3 42.84 2.60 4.63
N GLY A 4 42.15 2.56 3.48
CA GLY A 4 40.78 3.01 3.35
C GLY A 4 39.83 2.05 4.07
N GLY A 5 39.57 2.31 5.36
CA GLY A 5 38.59 1.59 6.16
C GLY A 5 37.19 1.72 5.55
N ARG A 6 36.59 0.59 5.15
CA ARG A 6 35.19 0.57 4.70
C ARG A 6 34.30 0.91 5.89
N HIS A 7 33.74 2.10 5.87
CA HIS A 7 32.69 2.51 6.81
C HIS A 7 31.48 1.56 6.65
N PRO A 8 31.07 0.82 7.69
CA PRO A 8 29.91 -0.05 7.59
C PRO A 8 28.67 0.84 7.44
N ARG A 9 28.08 0.88 6.24
CA ARG A 9 26.80 1.55 6.05
C ARG A 9 25.80 0.87 6.99
N PRO A 10 25.12 1.61 7.89
CA PRO A 10 24.12 1.01 8.76
C PRO A 10 23.08 0.33 7.87
N ARG A 11 22.86 -0.97 8.09
CA ARG A 11 21.73 -1.68 7.48
C ARG A 11 20.46 -1.01 8.01
N ARG A 12 19.97 0.01 7.29
CA ARG A 12 18.66 0.61 7.54
C ARG A 12 17.68 -0.56 7.62
N ARG A 13 17.16 -0.84 8.82
CA ARG A 13 15.96 -1.68 8.95
C ARG A 13 14.92 -0.98 8.09
N LEU A 14 14.66 -1.52 6.91
CA LEU A 14 13.55 -1.09 6.07
C LEU A 14 12.30 -1.42 6.87
N ARG A 15 11.78 -0.45 7.64
CA ARG A 15 10.42 -0.57 8.14
C ARG A 15 9.54 -0.58 6.90
N ARG A 16 8.97 -1.74 6.61
CA ARG A 16 7.97 -1.88 5.56
C ARG A 16 6.63 -1.73 6.25
N TRP A 17 5.83 -0.77 5.80
CA TRP A 17 4.51 -0.50 6.34
C TRP A 17 3.48 -0.80 5.26
N PRO A 18 2.87 -1.99 5.26
CA PRO A 18 1.79 -2.30 4.34
C PRO A 18 0.63 -1.33 4.54
N THR A 19 -0.03 -0.95 3.46
CA THR A 19 -1.27 -0.17 3.50
C THR A 19 -2.32 -0.93 2.71
N GLY A 20 -3.42 -1.28 3.36
CA GLY A 20 -4.61 -1.84 2.72
C GLY A 20 -5.66 -0.76 2.53
N VAL A 21 -6.37 -0.80 1.41
CA VAL A 21 -7.50 0.06 1.10
C VAL A 21 -8.66 -0.83 0.64
N GLY A 22 -9.86 -0.60 1.17
CA GLY A 22 -11.04 -1.35 0.76
C GLY A 22 -12.35 -0.69 1.20
N LEU A 23 -13.46 -1.11 0.59
CA LEU A 23 -14.79 -0.57 0.87
C LEU A 23 -15.30 -0.90 2.28
N VAL A 24 -14.79 -1.98 2.88
CA VAL A 24 -15.19 -2.45 4.21
C VAL A 24 -14.03 -2.33 5.20
N PRO A 25 -14.31 -2.24 6.51
CA PRO A 25 -13.26 -2.25 7.55
C PRO A 25 -12.35 -3.48 7.43
N ILE A 26 -11.04 -3.23 7.34
CA ILE A 26 -10.02 -4.28 7.36
C ILE A 26 -9.65 -4.54 8.82
N ARG A 27 -9.61 -5.82 9.22
CA ARG A 27 -9.17 -6.21 10.56
C ARG A 27 -7.76 -5.64 10.84
N PRO A 28 -7.52 -5.00 11.99
CA PRO A 28 -6.20 -4.45 12.31
C PRO A 28 -5.09 -5.50 12.24
N VAL A 29 -3.99 -5.15 11.57
CA VAL A 29 -2.77 -5.96 11.48
C VAL A 29 -1.60 -5.14 12.01
N GLN A 30 -0.81 -5.72 12.91
CA GLN A 30 0.32 -5.03 13.53
C GLN A 30 1.31 -4.53 12.48
N GLY A 31 1.61 -3.23 12.50
CA GLY A 31 2.57 -2.60 11.59
C GLY A 31 2.02 -2.26 10.20
N ALA A 32 0.72 -2.50 9.95
CA ALA A 32 0.05 -2.11 8.72
C ALA A 32 -0.96 -0.96 8.96
N HIS A 33 -1.26 -0.23 7.89
CA HIS A 33 -2.35 0.75 7.83
C HIS A 33 -3.53 0.16 7.08
N ALA A 34 -4.73 0.46 7.56
CA ALA A 34 -5.97 0.13 6.90
C ALA A 34 -6.76 1.42 6.66
N LEU A 35 -7.15 1.64 5.41
CA LEU A 35 -8.08 2.71 5.02
C LEU A 35 -9.38 2.07 4.55
N THR A 36 -10.50 2.51 5.11
CA THR A 36 -11.84 2.14 4.62
C THR A 36 -12.32 3.26 3.70
N GLU A 37 -12.06 3.10 2.41
CA GLU A 37 -12.30 4.11 1.39
C GLU A 37 -12.67 3.43 0.07
N ASP A 38 -13.46 4.12 -0.75
CA ASP A 38 -13.77 3.70 -2.12
C ASP A 38 -12.67 4.20 -3.07
N ILE A 39 -11.96 3.25 -3.67
CA ILE A 39 -10.80 3.49 -4.55
C ILE A 39 -11.13 4.34 -5.80
N THR A 40 -12.40 4.41 -6.20
CA THR A 40 -12.84 5.21 -7.36
C THR A 40 -12.93 6.71 -7.04
N THR A 41 -13.03 7.07 -5.76
CA THR A 41 -13.30 8.44 -5.31
C THR A 41 -12.04 9.29 -5.18
N SER A 42 -12.21 10.62 -5.31
CA SER A 42 -11.13 11.59 -5.03
C SER A 42 -10.74 11.61 -3.56
N ARG A 43 -11.67 11.31 -2.65
CA ARG A 43 -11.44 11.22 -1.21
C ARG A 43 -10.40 10.14 -0.88
N CYS A 44 -10.51 8.95 -1.48
CA CYS A 44 -9.51 7.90 -1.32
C CYS A 44 -8.11 8.38 -1.74
N ARG A 45 -8.01 9.07 -2.88
CA ARG A 45 -6.73 9.63 -3.35
C ARG A 45 -6.13 10.61 -2.33
N SER A 46 -6.95 11.50 -1.77
CA SER A 46 -6.51 12.43 -0.73
C SER A 46 -6.10 11.73 0.57
N ALA A 47 -6.80 10.67 0.98
CA ALA A 47 -6.47 9.89 2.19
C ALA A 47 -5.12 9.17 2.04
N VAL A 48 -4.88 8.52 0.90
CA VAL A 48 -3.61 7.88 0.58
C VAL A 48 -2.47 8.91 0.56
N ARG A 49 -2.70 10.10 -0.04
CA ARG A 49 -1.73 11.20 -0.05
C ARG A 49 -1.36 11.64 1.36
N ARG A 50 -2.35 11.89 2.23
CA ARG A 50 -2.11 12.27 3.63
C ARG A 50 -1.30 11.22 4.40
N LEU A 51 -1.57 9.93 4.16
CA LEU A 51 -0.79 8.85 4.77
C LEU A 51 0.67 8.88 4.28
N MET A 52 0.89 9.06 2.98
CA MET A 52 2.24 9.19 2.40
C MET A 52 2.99 10.39 2.98
N ASP A 53 2.33 11.54 3.07
CA ASP A 53 2.90 12.76 3.67
C ASP A 53 3.28 12.53 5.14
N SER A 54 2.41 11.84 5.91
CA SER A 54 2.71 11.48 7.32
C SER A 54 3.89 10.51 7.49
N ARG A 55 4.33 9.88 6.39
CA ARG A 55 5.43 8.92 6.34
C ARG A 55 6.67 9.44 5.63
N ASP A 56 6.63 10.68 5.15
CA ASP A 56 7.71 11.29 4.39
C ASP A 56 8.16 10.40 3.21
N ILE A 57 7.18 9.83 2.49
CA ILE A 57 7.43 9.04 1.28
C ILE A 57 6.78 9.70 0.05
N PRO A 58 7.51 9.80 -1.07
CA PRO A 58 6.94 10.36 -2.30
C PRO A 58 6.06 9.36 -3.06
N ALA A 59 6.25 8.05 -2.82
CA ALA A 59 5.52 6.96 -3.48
C ALA A 59 5.65 5.65 -2.68
N PHE A 60 4.73 4.71 -2.94
CA PHE A 60 4.90 3.31 -2.54
C PHE A 60 5.84 2.59 -3.51
N ASN A 61 6.68 1.67 -3.00
CA ASN A 61 7.58 0.89 -3.85
C ASN A 61 6.86 -0.18 -4.67
N VAL A 62 5.76 -0.71 -4.13
CA VAL A 62 4.97 -1.78 -4.74
C VAL A 62 3.50 -1.47 -4.50
N VAL A 63 2.69 -1.64 -5.54
CA VAL A 63 1.22 -1.56 -5.47
C VAL A 63 0.68 -2.90 -5.94
N LEU A 64 -0.12 -3.55 -5.11
CA LEU A 64 -0.81 -4.79 -5.43
C LEU A 64 -2.31 -4.51 -5.53
N HIS A 65 -2.90 -4.85 -6.67
CA HIS A 65 -4.35 -4.82 -6.86
C HIS A 65 -4.90 -6.24 -6.76
N TYR A 66 -5.73 -6.52 -5.76
CA TYR A 66 -6.33 -7.83 -5.50
C TYR A 66 -7.86 -7.75 -5.54
N GLY A 67 -8.40 -6.89 -6.42
CA GLY A 67 -9.84 -6.75 -6.61
C GLY A 67 -10.39 -7.86 -7.50
N SER A 68 -11.48 -8.48 -7.07
CA SER A 68 -12.34 -9.34 -7.88
C SER A 68 -13.78 -8.88 -7.67
N PRO A 69 -14.63 -8.82 -8.71
CA PRO A 69 -16.03 -8.46 -8.53
C PRO A 69 -16.74 -9.48 -7.64
N ASN A 70 -17.89 -9.09 -7.07
CA ASN A 70 -18.75 -10.05 -6.37
C ASN A 70 -19.30 -11.03 -7.41
N ILE A 71 -18.70 -12.22 -7.47
CA ILE A 71 -19.04 -13.29 -8.41
C ILE A 71 -20.33 -13.97 -8.00
N GLY A 72 -21.26 -14.13 -8.93
CA GLY A 72 -22.55 -14.81 -8.71
C GLY A 72 -23.46 -14.89 -9.93
N GLY A 73 -23.08 -14.25 -11.04
CA GLY A 73 -23.76 -14.28 -12.33
C GLY A 73 -22.96 -15.03 -13.41
N PRO A 74 -23.36 -14.89 -14.68
CA PRO A 74 -22.67 -15.54 -15.80
C PRO A 74 -21.25 -15.00 -15.99
N TRP A 75 -20.27 -15.92 -16.06
CA TRP A 75 -18.85 -15.60 -16.24
C TRP A 75 -18.55 -14.63 -17.40
N ALA A 76 -19.28 -14.75 -18.51
CA ALA A 76 -19.10 -13.87 -19.68
C ALA A 76 -19.34 -12.38 -19.37
N GLN A 77 -20.20 -12.07 -18.40
CA GLN A 77 -20.46 -10.69 -17.97
C GLN A 77 -19.45 -10.23 -16.91
N GLU A 78 -18.95 -11.15 -16.07
CA GLU A 78 -18.07 -10.84 -14.95
C GLU A 78 -16.59 -10.72 -15.33
N ALA A 79 -16.15 -11.41 -16.39
CA ALA A 79 -14.77 -11.35 -16.88
C ALA A 79 -14.44 -10.10 -17.72
N THR A 80 -15.46 -9.33 -18.10
CA THR A 80 -15.34 -8.18 -19.00
C THR A 80 -15.49 -6.83 -18.26
N GLY A 81 -15.79 -6.86 -16.96
CA GLY A 81 -16.00 -5.67 -16.12
C GLY A 81 -14.72 -4.95 -15.72
#